data_AF-A0A1H4FN41-F1
#
_entry.id   AF-A0A1H4FN41-F1
#
_cell.length_a   1.000
_cell.length_b   1.000
_cell.length_c   1.000
_cell.angle_alpha   90.00
_cell.angle_beta   90.00
_cell.angle_gamma   90.00
#
_symmetry.space_group_name_H-M   'P 1'
#
loop_
_entity.id
_entity.type
_entity.pdbx_description
1 polymer ?
#
loop_
_entity_poly.entity_id
_entity_poly.type
_entity_poly.pdbx_seq_one_letter_code
_entity_poly.pdbx_strand_id
1 'polypeptide(L)'
;MKYSLHKIIDDVSQYESKIVNEASGSLDEALKMISYLQEVLIALKASVVKEGFDSEWEEINFFRNVKPGVLGKLIYYNKVYRIECACPLGSGKIYRNYFSNQIKELKQEFEENI
;
A
#
# COMPACT_ATOMS: atom_id res chain seq x y z
N MET A 1 -10.76 21.35 3.40
CA MET A 1 -9.43 20.82 3.82
C MET A 1 -8.27 21.57 3.17
N LYS A 2 -7.18 21.84 3.89
CA LYS A 2 -5.98 22.52 3.35
C LYS A 2 -5.19 21.69 2.32
N TYR A 3 -5.41 20.37 2.29
CA TYR A 3 -4.84 19.46 1.31
C TYR A 3 -5.87 19.09 0.25
N SER A 4 -5.55 19.34 -1.02
CA SER A 4 -6.34 18.80 -2.13
C SER A 4 -6.25 17.28 -2.10
N LEU A 5 -7.37 16.60 -1.87
CA LEU A 5 -7.46 15.14 -1.84
C LEU A 5 -6.88 14.47 -3.10
N HIS A 6 -7.00 15.16 -4.25
CA HIS A 6 -6.42 14.70 -5.52
C HIS A 6 -4.89 14.59 -5.45
N LYS A 7 -4.25 15.49 -4.72
CA LYS A 7 -2.79 15.53 -4.58
C LYS A 7 -2.25 14.32 -3.80
N ILE A 8 -3.05 13.73 -2.91
CA ILE A 8 -2.57 12.66 -2.03
C ILE A 8 -2.23 11.40 -2.82
N ILE A 9 -3.08 11.03 -3.78
CA ILE A 9 -2.83 9.86 -4.62
C ILE A 9 -1.64 10.10 -5.54
N ASP A 10 -1.50 11.32 -6.05
CA ASP A 10 -0.35 11.73 -6.86
C ASP A 10 0.95 11.69 -6.04
N ASP A 11 0.95 12.24 -4.82
CA ASP A 11 2.09 12.24 -3.91
C ASP A 11 2.50 10.80 -3.54
N VAL A 12 1.52 9.91 -3.28
CA VAL A 12 1.78 8.49 -3.02
C VAL A 12 2.41 7.81 -4.24
N SER A 13 1.90 8.06 -5.44
CA SER A 13 2.42 7.47 -6.68
C SER A 13 3.84 7.96 -7.02
N GLN A 14 4.12 9.23 -6.73
CA GLN A 14 5.46 9.81 -6.87
C GLN A 14 6.44 9.18 -5.87
N TYR A 15 6.03 9.04 -4.60
CA TYR A 15 6.87 8.40 -3.59
C TYR A 15 7.13 6.92 -3.93
N GLU A 16 6.11 6.19 -4.38
CA GLU A 16 6.25 4.81 -4.86
C GLU A 16 7.30 4.71 -5.98
N SER A 17 7.19 5.55 -7.01
CA SER A 17 8.15 5.59 -8.13
C SER A 17 9.58 5.93 -7.69
N LYS A 18 9.71 6.79 -6.67
CA LYS A 18 11.00 7.14 -6.09
C LYS A 18 11.63 5.94 -5.37
N ILE A 19 10.87 5.25 -4.51
CA ILE A 19 11.39 4.15 -3.70
C ILE A 19 11.82 2.96 -4.56
N VAL A 20 11.15 2.69 -5.68
CA VAL A 20 11.57 1.63 -6.63
C VAL A 20 13.03 1.80 -7.07
N ASN A 21 13.53 3.03 -7.18
CA ASN A 21 14.92 3.31 -7.58
C ASN A 21 15.91 3.35 -6.39
N GLU A 22 15.43 3.57 -5.17
CA GLU A 22 16.27 3.76 -3.98
C GLU A 22 16.35 2.52 -3.07
N ALA A 23 15.38 1.61 -3.16
CA ALA A 23 15.31 0.45 -2.30
C ALA A 23 16.36 -0.61 -2.66
N SER A 24 16.90 -1.29 -1.66
CA SER A 24 17.85 -2.39 -1.87
C SER A 24 17.20 -3.68 -2.38
N GLY A 25 15.87 -3.76 -2.38
CA GLY A 25 15.07 -4.90 -2.82
C GLY A 25 13.62 -4.80 -2.33
N SER A 26 12.78 -5.76 -2.73
CA SER A 26 11.33 -5.73 -2.48
C SER A 26 10.94 -5.69 -1.00
N LEU A 27 11.75 -6.28 -0.11
CA LEU A 27 11.52 -6.21 1.34
C LEU A 27 11.72 -4.78 1.88
N ASP A 28 12.80 -4.12 1.48
CA ASP A 28 13.12 -2.74 1.89
C ASP A 28 12.12 -1.75 1.28
N GLU A 29 11.75 -1.95 0.01
CA GLU A 29 10.67 -1.22 -0.65
C GLU A 29 9.37 -1.33 0.16
N ALA A 30 8.93 -2.55 0.47
CA ALA A 30 7.70 -2.78 1.20
C ALA A 30 7.71 -2.12 2.58
N LEU A 31 8.82 -2.21 3.31
CA LEU A 31 8.95 -1.58 4.63
C LEU A 31 8.86 -0.06 4.56
N LYS A 32 9.56 0.56 3.60
CA LYS A 32 9.52 2.02 3.38
C LYS A 32 8.11 2.48 2.97
N MET A 33 7.45 1.73 2.09
CA MET A 33 6.09 2.04 1.63
C MET A 33 5.06 1.87 2.75
N ILE A 34 5.14 0.82 3.56
CA ILE A 34 4.26 0.62 4.73
C ILE A 34 4.38 1.81 5.68
N SER A 35 5.61 2.20 6.02
CA SER A 35 5.87 3.30 6.96
C SER A 35 5.28 4.61 6.43
N TYR A 36 5.57 4.94 5.17
CA TYR A 36 5.05 6.14 4.52
C TYR A 36 3.52 6.16 4.43
N LEU A 37 2.89 5.06 4.00
CA LEU A 37 1.43 4.98 3.86
C LEU A 37 0.71 5.08 5.21
N GLN A 38 1.30 4.55 6.29
CA GLN A 38 0.78 4.74 7.64
C GLN A 38 0.83 6.20 8.07
N GLU A 39 1.94 6.90 7.81
CA GLU A 39 2.06 8.33 8.09
C GLU A 39 1.03 9.15 7.31
N VAL A 40 0.83 8.85 6.02
CA VAL A 40 -0.20 9.48 5.17
C VAL A 40 -1.59 9.29 5.78
N LEU A 41 -1.95 8.06 6.19
CA LEU A 41 -3.25 7.78 6.79
C LEU A 41 -3.44 8.48 8.15
N ILE A 42 -2.39 8.58 8.97
CA ILE A 42 -2.42 9.31 10.25
C ILE A 42 -2.65 10.81 9.99
N ALA A 43 -1.89 11.40 9.05
CA ALA A 43 -2.02 12.80 8.68
C ALA A 43 -3.41 13.13 8.09
N LEU A 44 -3.93 12.22 7.26
CA LEU A 44 -5.29 12.31 6.72
C LEU A 44 -6.35 12.31 7.82
N LYS A 45 -6.27 11.35 8.75
CA LYS A 45 -7.20 11.27 9.88
C LYS A 45 -7.14 12.54 10.72
N ALA A 46 -5.95 13.05 11.02
CA ALA A 46 -5.79 14.28 11.78
C ALA A 46 -6.39 15.49 11.07
N SER A 47 -6.21 15.59 9.75
CA SER A 47 -6.78 16.67 8.93
C SER A 47 -8.30 16.62 8.92
N VAL A 48 -8.89 15.45 8.69
CA VAL A 48 -10.35 15.28 8.68
C VAL A 48 -10.96 15.59 10.05
N VAL A 49 -10.34 15.15 11.15
CA VAL A 49 -10.85 15.42 12.51
C VAL A 49 -10.75 16.91 12.87
N LYS A 50 -9.71 17.60 12.41
CA LYS A 50 -9.47 19.00 12.72
C LYS A 50 -10.27 19.97 11.86
N GLU A 51 -10.34 19.70 10.56
CA GLU A 51 -10.85 20.65 9.55
C GLU A 51 -12.24 20.25 9.03
N GLY A 52 -12.63 18.97 9.15
CA GLY A 52 -13.83 18.44 8.50
C GLY A 52 -13.70 18.43 6.97
N PHE A 53 -14.84 18.35 6.30
CA PHE A 53 -14.94 18.46 4.84
C PHE A 53 -15.61 19.78 4.46
N ASP A 54 -15.16 20.39 3.36
CA ASP A 54 -15.72 21.63 2.82
C ASP A 54 -17.07 21.39 2.12
N SER A 55 -17.35 20.14 1.71
CA SER A 55 -18.61 19.73 1.10
C SER A 55 -18.89 18.23 1.25
N GLU A 56 -20.16 17.85 1.12
CA GLU A 56 -20.58 16.44 1.07
C GLU A 56 -19.89 15.68 -0.08
N TRP A 57 -19.69 16.33 -1.23
CA TRP A 57 -18.99 15.70 -2.35
C TRP A 57 -17.53 15.38 -2.01
N GLU A 58 -16.85 16.28 -1.28
CA GLU A 58 -15.48 16.03 -0.80
C GLU A 58 -15.43 14.85 0.16
N GLU A 59 -16.38 14.76 1.10
CA GLU A 59 -16.51 13.64 2.03
C GLU A 59 -16.73 12.30 1.28
N ILE A 60 -17.66 12.28 0.33
CA ILE A 60 -17.93 11.11 -0.52
C ILE A 60 -16.66 10.70 -1.27
N ASN A 61 -15.97 11.65 -1.90
CA ASN A 61 -14.74 11.38 -2.64
C ASN A 61 -13.62 10.84 -1.71
N PHE A 62 -13.49 11.39 -0.50
CA PHE A 62 -12.53 10.92 0.48
C PHE A 62 -12.77 9.46 0.85
N PHE A 63 -14.00 9.12 1.26
CA PHE A 63 -14.32 7.78 1.74
C PHE A 63 -14.45 6.73 0.62
N ARG A 64 -14.86 7.12 -0.59
CA ARG A 64 -14.97 6.18 -1.72
C ARG A 64 -13.68 5.97 -2.49
N ASN A 65 -12.86 7.01 -2.65
CA ASN A 65 -11.73 6.96 -3.59
C ASN A 65 -10.40 7.12 -2.87
N VAL A 66 -10.22 8.19 -2.11
CA VAL A 66 -8.89 8.57 -1.60
C VAL A 66 -8.43 7.64 -0.48
N LYS A 67 -9.23 7.50 0.58
CA LYS A 67 -8.91 6.63 1.72
C LYS A 67 -8.79 5.15 1.27
N PRO A 68 -9.71 4.58 0.47
CA PRO A 68 -9.54 3.24 -0.06
C PRO A 68 -8.30 3.08 -0.94
N GLY A 69 -7.94 4.08 -1.76
CA GLY A 69 -6.74 4.04 -2.60
C GLY A 69 -5.45 3.90 -1.78
N VAL A 70 -5.28 4.72 -0.74
CA VAL A 70 -4.12 4.64 0.16
C VAL A 70 -4.14 3.34 0.98
N LEU A 71 -5.30 2.94 1.51
CA LEU A 71 -5.43 1.73 2.30
C LEU A 71 -5.17 0.46 1.47
N GLY A 72 -5.63 0.42 0.22
CA GLY A 72 -5.38 -0.68 -0.72
C GLY A 72 -3.89 -0.87 -0.97
N LYS A 73 -3.14 0.23 -1.19
CA LYS A 73 -1.67 0.19 -1.30
C LYS A 73 -1.03 -0.32 0.00
N LEU A 74 -1.52 0.10 1.16
CA LEU A 74 -0.98 -0.37 2.44
C LEU A 74 -1.21 -1.87 2.62
N ILE A 75 -2.39 -2.39 2.26
CA ILE A 75 -2.70 -3.83 2.29
C ILE A 75 -1.75 -4.58 1.35
N TYR A 76 -1.58 -4.09 0.13
CA TYR A 76 -0.67 -4.68 -0.86
C TYR A 76 0.76 -4.79 -0.31
N TYR A 77 1.35 -3.70 0.18
CA TYR A 77 2.73 -3.72 0.66
C TYR A 77 2.90 -4.52 1.95
N ASN A 78 1.91 -4.55 2.85
CA ASN A 78 1.93 -5.49 3.98
C ASN A 78 1.96 -6.95 3.52
N LYS A 79 1.26 -7.28 2.43
CA LYS A 79 1.29 -8.63 1.88
C LYS A 79 2.64 -8.98 1.28
N VAL A 80 3.24 -8.07 0.51
CA VAL A 80 4.61 -8.22 -0.01
C VAL A 80 5.60 -8.43 1.14
N TYR A 81 5.54 -7.57 2.17
CA TYR A 81 6.40 -7.70 3.36
C TYR A 81 6.27 -9.08 4.03
N ARG A 82 5.05 -9.58 4.21
CA ARG A 82 4.82 -10.91 4.82
C ARG A 82 5.38 -12.04 3.97
N ILE A 83 5.24 -11.96 2.65
CA ILE A 83 5.81 -12.94 1.71
C ILE A 83 7.34 -12.90 1.77
N GLU A 84 7.94 -11.73 1.70
CA GLU A 84 9.40 -11.58 1.74
C GLU A 84 9.99 -12.03 3.09
N CYS A 85 9.37 -11.68 4.22
CA CYS A 85 9.83 -12.13 5.54
C CYS A 85 9.66 -13.63 5.80
N ALA A 86 8.65 -14.27 5.19
CA ALA A 86 8.44 -15.70 5.31
C ALA A 86 9.25 -16.51 4.28
N CYS A 87 9.95 -15.84 3.37
CA CYS A 87 10.81 -16.48 2.38
C CYS A 87 11.95 -17.24 3.11
N PRO A 88 12.11 -18.55 2.87
CA PRO A 88 13.09 -19.37 3.58
C PRO A 88 14.52 -18.95 3.23
N LEU A 89 15.42 -18.98 4.22
CA LEU A 89 16.86 -18.77 3.98
C LEU A 89 17.42 -19.93 3.15
N GLY A 90 17.87 -19.64 1.93
CA GLY A 90 18.36 -20.67 1.00
C GLY A 90 18.56 -20.13 -0.42
N SER A 91 18.70 -21.01 -1.40
CA SER A 91 18.71 -20.63 -2.81
C SER A 91 18.16 -21.75 -3.70
N GLY A 92 17.92 -21.46 -4.98
CA GLY A 92 17.55 -22.47 -5.97
C GLY A 92 16.12 -23.01 -5.82
N LYS A 93 15.97 -24.34 -5.71
CA LYS A 93 14.67 -25.02 -5.80
C LYS A 93 13.70 -24.62 -4.68
N ILE A 94 14.22 -24.35 -3.48
CA ILE A 94 13.42 -23.97 -2.32
C ILE A 94 12.71 -22.63 -2.57
N TYR A 95 13.43 -21.63 -3.09
CA TYR A 95 12.86 -20.32 -3.45
C TYR A 95 11.79 -20.44 -4.53
N ARG A 96 12.10 -21.19 -5.60
CA ARG A 96 11.14 -21.38 -6.70
C ARG A 96 9.85 -22.01 -6.22
N ASN A 97 9.93 -23.03 -5.35
CA ASN A 97 8.77 -23.70 -4.81
C ASN A 97 7.96 -22.76 -3.89
N TYR A 98 8.64 -21.99 -3.03
CA TYR A 98 8.02 -21.01 -2.15
C TYR A 98 7.21 -19.98 -2.95
N PHE A 99 7.84 -19.26 -3.89
CA PHE A 99 7.14 -18.23 -4.67
C PHE A 99 6.08 -18.82 -5.61
N SER A 100 6.27 -20.04 -6.12
CA SER A 100 5.24 -20.73 -6.92
C SER A 100 3.98 -21.03 -6.10
N ASN A 101 4.15 -21.45 -4.85
CA ASN A 101 3.02 -21.64 -3.93
C ASN A 101 2.36 -20.31 -3.56
N GLN A 102 3.13 -19.27 -3.28
CA GLN A 102 2.59 -17.93 -3.02
C GLN A 102 1.79 -17.40 -4.22
N ILE A 103 2.27 -17.58 -5.45
CA ILE A 103 1.51 -17.22 -6.66
C ILE A 103 0.20 -18.01 -6.75
N LYS A 104 0.22 -19.31 -6.44
CA LYS A 104 -0.99 -20.15 -6.45
C LYS A 104 -2.01 -19.66 -5.42
N GLU A 105 -1.58 -19.39 -4.20
CA GLU A 105 -2.41 -18.85 -3.11
C GLU A 105 -3.03 -17.50 -3.51
N LEU A 106 -2.22 -16.58 -4.06
CA LEU A 106 -2.69 -15.28 -4.53
C LEU A 106 -3.73 -15.39 -5.65
N LYS A 107 -3.56 -16.34 -6.58
CA LYS A 107 -4.54 -16.58 -7.65
C LYS A 107 -5.86 -17.11 -7.10
N GLN A 108 -5.80 -18.06 -6.17
CA GLN A 108 -7.00 -18.60 -5.54
C GLN A 108 -7.76 -17.52 -4.77
N GLU A 109 -7.07 -16.72 -3.96
CA GLU A 109 -7.70 -15.61 -3.23
C GLU A 109 -8.35 -14.59 -4.18
N PHE A 110 -7.71 -14.31 -5.31
CA PHE A 110 -8.28 -13.44 -6.33
C PHE A 110 -9.57 -14.04 -6.93
N GLU A 111 -9.57 -15.33 -7.28
CA GLU A 111 -10.76 -16.02 -7.81
C GLU A 111 -11.92 -16.10 -6.80
N GLU A 112 -11.62 -16.17 -5.50
CA GLU A 112 -12.63 -16.25 -4.43
C GLU A 112 -13.28 -14.89 -4.09
N ASN A 113 -12.64 -13.77 -4.44
CA ASN A 113 -13.05 -12.41 -4.05
C ASN A 113 -13.48 -11.51 -5.24
N ILE A 114 -13.67 -12.10 -6.43
CA ILE A 114 -14.32 -11.47 -7.60
C ILE A 114 -15.77 -11.91 -7.70
#